data_AF-A0AAD5W2V2-F1
#
_entry.id   AF-A0AAD5W2V2-F1
#
_cell.length_a   1.000
_cell.length_b   1.000
_cell.length_c   1.000
_cell.angle_alpha   90.00
_cell.angle_beta   90.00
_cell.angle_gamma   90.00
#
_symmetry.space_group_name_H-M   'P 1'
#
loop_
_entity.id
_entity.type
_entity.pdbx_description
1 polymer ?
#
loop_
_entity_poly.entity_id
_entity_poly.type
_entity_poly.pdbx_seq_one_letter_code
_entity_poly.pdbx_strand_id
1 'polypeptide(L)'
;MTAQKSLENDTETVELSVSTAFYPGAHAMEPDITFISSDRVLFYVHSQVSRGASPQAFRRVFEAHQDPAHNTLGGLPHQPPPDELIHIPDTSSVLNVILHVLYCTSSARNSPSFETLATAVDRMPYYDLPPRNHVTPHTPLYDQLLMHAPLFPLQLYALAAYHDLRELAVATSSHLLSYPLATLPEDVAQRMGALYLKRLLAMHLERFNALKQILLSPPLPHPATIDCTFQDQKKLTRAWALVSAYLAWDARAGKLDWTTLFPAVFLASTPLFNLAALIRCRNG
;
A
#
# COMPACT_ATOMS: atom_id res chain seq x y z
N MET A 1 -18.30 58.79 39.45
CA MET A 1 -17.61 57.49 39.58
C MET A 1 -18.07 56.64 38.41
N THR A 2 -17.33 56.73 37.31
CA THR A 2 -17.69 56.11 36.03
C THR A 2 -16.67 55.02 35.76
N ALA A 3 -17.15 53.79 35.61
CA ALA A 3 -16.35 52.60 35.38
C ALA A 3 -15.72 52.64 33.98
N GLN A 4 -14.42 52.45 33.93
CA GLN A 4 -13.62 52.36 32.72
C GLN A 4 -13.63 50.89 32.27
N LYS A 5 -14.33 50.59 31.17
CA LYS A 5 -14.34 49.27 30.54
C LYS A 5 -13.20 49.22 29.51
N SER A 6 -12.10 48.59 29.87
CA SER A 6 -11.02 48.23 28.97
C SER A 6 -11.55 47.19 27.96
N LEU A 7 -11.47 47.48 26.66
CA LEU A 7 -11.58 46.46 25.62
C LEU A 7 -10.24 45.73 25.55
N GLU A 8 -10.20 44.49 26.02
CA GLU A 8 -9.16 43.53 25.63
C GLU A 8 -9.41 43.17 24.17
N ASN A 9 -8.43 43.50 23.33
CA ASN A 9 -8.39 43.15 21.92
C ASN A 9 -7.62 41.82 21.84
N ASP A 10 -8.34 40.71 21.84
CA ASP A 10 -7.80 39.37 21.61
C ASP A 10 -7.33 39.25 20.15
N THR A 11 -6.13 39.78 19.85
CA THR A 11 -5.40 39.39 18.66
C THR A 11 -4.80 38.01 18.91
N GLU A 12 -5.54 36.96 18.54
CA GLU A 12 -4.97 35.61 18.37
C GLU A 12 -3.75 35.71 17.46
N THR A 13 -2.56 35.52 18.02
CA THR A 13 -1.33 35.36 17.26
C THR A 13 -1.45 34.09 16.43
N VAL A 14 -1.67 34.23 15.13
CA VAL A 14 -1.66 33.09 14.19
C VAL A 14 -0.23 32.55 14.14
N GLU A 15 0.04 31.46 14.87
CA GLU A 15 1.32 30.76 14.79
C GLU A 15 1.43 30.07 13.41
N LEU A 16 2.25 30.64 12.54
CA LEU A 16 2.68 30.02 11.30
C LEU A 16 3.89 29.13 11.59
N SER A 17 3.83 27.87 11.18
CA SER A 17 4.95 26.93 11.30
C SER A 17 5.66 26.78 9.94
N VAL A 18 6.91 26.33 9.93
CA VAL A 18 7.71 26.12 8.70
C VAL A 18 8.09 24.65 8.58
N SER A 19 7.98 24.09 7.38
CA SER A 19 8.39 22.72 7.09
C SER A 19 9.87 22.49 7.40
N THR A 20 10.18 21.41 8.13
CA THR A 20 11.57 21.03 8.43
C THR A 20 12.34 20.50 7.22
N ALA A 21 11.65 20.20 6.10
CA ALA A 21 12.26 19.71 4.86
C ALA A 21 12.33 20.81 3.78
N PHE A 22 11.39 21.74 3.79
CA PHE A 22 11.24 22.81 2.79
C PHE A 22 11.24 24.18 3.45
N TYR A 23 12.35 24.53 4.12
CA TYR A 23 12.59 25.83 4.77
C TYR A 23 13.58 26.69 3.97
N PRO A 24 13.69 28.02 4.25
CA PRO A 24 14.67 28.87 3.59
C PRO A 24 16.11 28.39 3.87
N GLY A 25 16.85 28.04 2.82
CA GLY A 25 18.19 27.46 2.92
C GLY A 25 18.25 25.92 3.01
N ALA A 26 17.12 25.23 2.87
CA ALA A 26 17.10 23.77 2.72
C ALA A 26 17.73 23.28 1.40
N HIS A 27 17.77 24.15 0.39
CA HIS A 27 18.30 23.87 -0.94
C HIS A 27 19.36 24.94 -1.31
N ALA A 28 20.22 24.63 -2.27
CA ALA A 28 21.30 25.53 -2.68
C ALA A 28 20.82 26.80 -3.40
N MET A 29 19.63 26.76 -3.99
CA MET A 29 18.99 27.90 -4.63
C MET A 29 18.01 28.58 -3.68
N GLU A 30 17.79 29.87 -3.89
CA GLU A 30 16.76 30.59 -3.15
C GLU A 30 15.36 30.19 -3.67
N PRO A 31 14.41 29.90 -2.77
CA PRO A 31 13.04 29.56 -3.15
C PRO A 31 12.33 30.77 -3.76
N ASP A 32 11.54 30.55 -4.81
CA ASP A 32 10.77 31.57 -5.54
C ASP A 32 9.25 31.37 -5.42
N ILE A 33 8.82 30.35 -4.66
CA ILE A 33 7.41 30.07 -4.38
C ILE A 33 7.27 29.71 -2.90
N THR A 34 6.23 30.25 -2.26
CA THR A 34 5.83 29.85 -0.91
C THR A 34 4.43 29.24 -0.92
N PHE A 35 4.33 27.96 -0.58
CA PHE A 35 3.05 27.30 -0.33
C PHE A 35 2.68 27.40 1.15
N ILE A 36 1.39 27.56 1.43
CA ILE A 36 0.83 27.40 2.77
C ILE A 36 -0.18 26.26 2.77
N SER A 37 0.03 25.26 3.63
CA SER A 37 -0.92 24.15 3.80
C SER A 37 -2.16 24.57 4.59
N SER A 38 -3.21 23.74 4.55
CA SER A 38 -4.46 23.98 5.28
C SER A 38 -4.30 24.09 6.81
N ASP A 39 -3.30 23.41 7.37
CA ASP A 39 -2.88 23.46 8.77
C ASP A 39 -1.77 24.50 9.03
N ARG A 40 -1.63 25.49 8.12
CA ARG A 40 -0.81 26.70 8.27
C ARG A 40 0.70 26.44 8.41
N VAL A 41 1.20 25.43 7.70
CA VAL A 41 2.64 25.19 7.56
C VAL A 41 3.14 25.77 6.24
N LEU A 42 4.20 26.56 6.30
CA LEU A 42 4.86 27.17 5.15
C LEU A 42 5.87 26.20 4.53
N PHE A 43 5.87 26.15 3.20
CA PHE A 43 6.79 25.37 2.38
C PHE A 43 7.43 26.28 1.35
N TYR A 44 8.76 26.38 1.42
CA TYR A 44 9.57 27.17 0.51
C TYR A 44 10.10 26.27 -0.62
N VAL A 45 9.60 26.50 -1.83
CA VAL A 45 9.79 25.61 -2.97
C VAL A 45 10.23 26.39 -4.22
N HIS A 46 10.51 25.66 -5.29
CA HIS A 46 11.13 26.19 -6.50
C HIS A 46 10.23 25.94 -7.72
N SER A 47 9.85 26.99 -8.44
CA SER A 47 9.01 26.95 -9.65
C SER A 47 9.62 26.12 -10.77
N GLN A 48 10.95 26.10 -10.83
CA GLN A 48 11.70 25.32 -11.82
C GLN A 48 11.58 23.81 -11.55
N VAL A 49 11.55 23.39 -10.29
CA VAL A 49 11.42 21.98 -9.91
C VAL A 49 10.03 21.46 -10.24
N SER A 50 8.98 22.22 -9.91
CA SER A 50 7.61 21.85 -10.26
C SER A 50 7.43 21.71 -11.78
N ARG A 51 7.93 22.68 -12.56
CA ARG A 51 7.89 22.66 -14.03
C ARG A 51 8.71 21.51 -14.64
N GLY A 52 9.83 21.16 -14.02
CA GLY A 52 10.68 20.05 -14.44
C GLY A 52 10.01 18.69 -14.25
N ALA A 53 9.23 18.51 -13.17
CA ALA A 53 8.50 17.28 -12.90
C ALA A 53 7.27 17.10 -13.79
N SER A 54 6.48 18.17 -13.99
CA SER A 54 5.37 18.22 -14.94
C SER A 54 5.16 19.67 -15.39
N PRO A 55 5.03 19.95 -16.69
CA PRO A 55 4.77 21.31 -17.18
C PRO A 55 3.49 21.95 -16.62
N GLN A 56 2.56 21.13 -16.12
CA GLN A 56 1.28 21.56 -15.56
C GLN A 56 1.22 21.42 -14.03
N ALA A 57 2.32 21.03 -13.38
CA ALA A 57 2.35 20.82 -11.93
C ALA A 57 1.80 22.06 -11.20
N PHE A 58 0.83 21.85 -10.30
CA PHE A 58 0.19 22.91 -9.50
C PHE A 58 -0.52 24.01 -10.31
N ARG A 59 -0.73 23.85 -11.63
CA ARG A 59 -1.37 24.85 -12.49
C ARG A 59 -2.71 25.35 -11.93
N ARG A 60 -3.57 24.43 -11.50
CA ARG A 60 -4.88 24.77 -10.90
C ARG A 60 -4.75 25.63 -9.65
N VAL A 61 -3.71 25.40 -8.86
CA VAL A 61 -3.46 26.16 -7.63
C VAL A 61 -2.99 27.57 -7.98
N PHE A 62 -2.09 27.70 -8.96
CA PHE A 62 -1.64 29.00 -9.46
C PHE A 62 -2.80 29.79 -10.08
N GLU A 63 -3.65 29.15 -10.88
CA GLU A 63 -4.84 29.77 -11.48
C GLU A 63 -5.84 30.23 -10.41
N ALA A 64 -6.10 29.41 -9.39
CA ALA A 64 -7.00 29.77 -8.29
C ALA A 64 -6.47 30.93 -7.42
N HIS A 65 -5.14 31.05 -7.28
CA HIS A 65 -4.52 32.14 -6.54
C HIS A 65 -4.61 33.49 -7.27
N GLN A 66 -4.68 33.48 -8.61
CA GLN A 66 -4.84 34.69 -9.42
C GLN A 66 -6.28 35.24 -9.41
N ASP A 67 -7.24 34.53 -8.81
CA ASP A 67 -8.62 35.00 -8.70
C ASP A 67 -8.75 36.02 -7.55
N PRO A 68 -9.12 37.29 -7.83
CA PRO A 68 -9.19 38.35 -6.83
C PRO A 68 -10.22 38.12 -5.71
N ALA A 69 -11.12 37.14 -5.84
CA ALA A 69 -12.08 36.81 -4.78
C ALA A 69 -11.46 36.06 -3.58
N HIS A 70 -10.25 35.50 -3.70
CA HIS A 70 -9.65 34.62 -2.68
C HIS A 70 -8.48 35.23 -1.88
N ASN A 71 -8.01 36.44 -2.23
CA ASN A 71 -6.77 37.03 -1.70
C ASN A 71 -6.94 37.90 -0.42
N THR A 72 -7.97 37.64 0.39
CA THR A 72 -8.38 38.46 1.54
C THR A 72 -7.64 38.19 2.86
N LEU A 73 -6.34 37.90 2.85
CA LEU A 73 -5.53 37.85 4.08
C LEU A 73 -4.61 39.07 4.17
N GLY A 74 -5.13 40.09 4.83
CA GLY A 74 -4.51 41.40 5.04
C GLY A 74 -3.12 41.34 5.69
N GLY A 75 -2.29 42.28 5.27
CA GLY A 75 -0.88 42.38 5.65
C GLY A 75 -0.62 42.58 7.14
N LEU A 76 0.31 41.78 7.66
CA LEU A 76 0.97 41.97 8.94
C LEU A 76 2.39 42.52 8.71
N PRO A 77 2.88 43.44 9.56
CA PRO A 77 4.23 43.97 9.43
C PRO A 77 5.24 42.90 9.89
N HIS A 78 6.24 42.62 9.04
CA HIS A 78 7.30 41.60 9.14
C HIS A 78 7.10 40.27 8.40
N GLN A 79 6.02 40.11 7.64
CA GLN A 79 5.82 38.96 6.76
C GLN A 79 6.25 39.31 5.32
N PRO A 80 6.79 38.36 4.51
CA PRO A 80 6.89 38.56 3.06
C PRO A 80 5.53 39.03 2.50
N PRO A 81 5.52 39.91 1.48
CA PRO A 81 4.31 40.60 1.05
C PRO A 81 3.16 39.60 0.78
N PRO A 82 1.91 39.92 1.19
CA PRO A 82 0.74 39.03 1.12
C PRO A 82 0.31 38.63 -0.30
N ASP A 83 1.06 38.99 -1.34
CA ASP A 83 0.80 38.66 -2.75
C ASP A 83 1.48 37.36 -3.24
N GLU A 84 2.15 36.59 -2.36
CA GLU A 84 2.97 35.44 -2.81
C GLU A 84 2.70 34.11 -2.07
N LEU A 85 1.73 34.09 -1.14
CA LEU A 85 1.37 32.88 -0.40
C LEU A 85 0.30 32.09 -1.16
N ILE A 86 0.71 30.97 -1.73
CA ILE A 86 -0.18 30.11 -2.49
C ILE A 86 -0.79 29.06 -1.57
N HIS A 87 -2.11 29.14 -1.38
CA HIS A 87 -2.84 28.25 -0.48
C HIS A 87 -3.03 26.86 -1.07
N ILE A 88 -2.67 25.84 -0.30
CA ILE A 88 -2.81 24.43 -0.64
C ILE A 88 -3.91 23.81 0.24
N PRO A 89 -4.93 23.17 -0.35
CA PRO A 89 -6.07 22.63 0.41
C PRO A 89 -5.73 21.37 1.23
N ASP A 90 -4.55 20.77 1.03
CA ASP A 90 -4.11 19.57 1.75
C ASP A 90 -3.36 19.91 3.06
N THR A 91 -3.26 18.94 3.95
CA THR A 91 -2.48 19.06 5.19
C THR A 91 -0.98 19.11 4.89
N SER A 92 -0.20 19.64 5.83
CA SER A 92 1.26 19.70 5.73
C SER A 92 1.88 18.32 5.50
N SER A 93 1.36 17.27 6.15
CA SER A 93 1.86 15.89 6.01
C SER A 93 1.70 15.34 4.60
N VAL A 94 0.53 15.57 3.98
CA VAL A 94 0.23 15.14 2.61
C VAL A 94 1.04 15.96 1.60
N LEU A 95 1.05 17.29 1.76
CA LEU A 95 1.83 18.18 0.90
C LEU A 95 3.33 17.85 0.95
N ASN A 96 3.87 17.56 2.14
CA ASN A 96 5.28 17.19 2.31
C ASN A 96 5.65 15.96 1.47
N VAL A 97 4.79 14.93 1.43
CA VAL A 97 5.00 13.74 0.59
C VAL A 97 4.99 14.12 -0.90
N ILE A 98 4.01 14.91 -1.34
CA ILE A 98 3.89 15.36 -2.75
C ILE A 98 5.11 16.18 -3.17
N LEU A 99 5.62 17.06 -2.30
CA LEU A 99 6.83 17.83 -2.57
C LEU A 99 8.06 16.93 -2.63
N HIS A 100 8.21 15.96 -1.73
CA HIS A 100 9.31 14.99 -1.84
C HIS A 100 9.28 14.22 -3.18
N VAL A 101 8.10 13.89 -3.69
CA VAL A 101 7.95 13.30 -5.03
C VAL A 101 8.45 14.24 -6.13
N LEU A 102 8.07 15.52 -6.11
CA LEU A 102 8.53 16.52 -7.08
C LEU A 102 10.05 16.69 -7.07
N TYR A 103 10.63 16.69 -5.87
CA TYR A 103 12.07 16.84 -5.68
C TYR A 103 12.83 15.52 -5.86
N CYS A 104 12.15 14.42 -6.19
CA CYS A 104 12.73 13.07 -6.28
C CYS A 104 13.53 12.68 -5.02
N THR A 105 13.05 13.08 -3.84
CA THR A 105 13.66 12.79 -2.54
C THR A 105 12.76 11.90 -1.69
N SER A 106 13.31 11.31 -0.62
CA SER A 106 12.54 10.45 0.28
C SER A 106 11.88 11.26 1.40
N SER A 107 10.60 11.01 1.64
CA SER A 107 9.87 11.56 2.79
C SER A 107 10.03 10.72 4.07
N ALA A 108 10.84 9.65 4.03
CA ALA A 108 10.93 8.68 5.12
C ALA A 108 11.39 9.29 6.45
N ARG A 109 12.19 10.37 6.42
CA ARG A 109 12.62 11.11 7.62
C ARG A 109 11.44 11.67 8.40
N ASN A 110 10.36 12.05 7.71
CA ASN A 110 9.14 12.55 8.33
C ASN A 110 8.22 11.44 8.84
N SER A 111 8.59 10.16 8.64
CA SER A 111 7.83 8.98 9.08
C SER A 111 6.32 9.06 8.75
N PRO A 112 5.94 9.34 7.49
CA PRO A 112 4.53 9.45 7.13
C PRO A 112 3.80 8.12 7.38
N SER A 113 2.56 8.19 7.85
CA SER A 113 1.70 7.02 7.98
C SER A 113 1.33 6.47 6.60
N PHE A 114 0.93 5.20 6.53
CA PHE A 114 0.40 4.61 5.29
C PHE A 114 -0.79 5.41 4.74
N GLU A 115 -1.68 5.88 5.61
CA GLU A 115 -2.83 6.72 5.24
C GLU A 115 -2.38 8.05 4.60
N THR A 116 -1.32 8.67 5.14
CA THR A 116 -0.75 9.90 4.56
C THR A 116 -0.17 9.64 3.18
N LEU A 117 0.57 8.53 3.00
CA LEU A 117 1.12 8.14 1.70
C LEU A 117 0.01 7.85 0.68
N ALA A 118 -1.01 7.09 1.08
CA ALA A 118 -2.16 6.77 0.22
C ALA A 118 -2.94 8.03 -0.19
N THR A 119 -3.19 8.93 0.77
CA THR A 119 -3.85 10.21 0.53
C THR A 119 -3.02 11.08 -0.41
N ALA A 120 -1.70 11.14 -0.22
CA ALA A 120 -0.82 11.86 -1.14
C ALA A 120 -0.94 11.31 -2.57
N VAL A 121 -0.87 9.99 -2.76
CA VAL A 121 -1.05 9.35 -4.07
C VAL A 121 -2.42 9.67 -4.69
N ASP A 122 -3.50 9.65 -3.90
CA ASP A 122 -4.85 10.01 -4.36
C ASP A 122 -4.98 11.49 -4.76
N ARG A 123 -4.21 12.36 -4.11
CA ARG A 123 -4.23 13.82 -4.33
C ARG A 123 -3.31 14.26 -5.46
N MET A 124 -2.29 13.49 -5.83
CA MET A 124 -1.37 13.83 -6.91
C MET A 124 -2.06 14.21 -8.25
N PRO A 125 -3.11 13.50 -8.74
CA PRO A 125 -3.85 13.92 -9.94
C PRO A 125 -4.46 15.32 -9.87
N TYR A 126 -4.81 15.82 -8.67
CA TYR A 126 -5.31 17.18 -8.50
C TYR A 126 -4.25 18.24 -8.84
N TYR A 127 -2.98 17.92 -8.63
CA TYR A 127 -1.83 18.78 -8.91
C TYR A 127 -1.22 18.55 -10.30
N ASP A 128 -1.92 17.84 -11.19
CA ASP A 128 -1.43 17.43 -12.52
C ASP A 128 -0.13 16.59 -12.45
N LEU A 129 -0.04 15.76 -11.40
CA LEU A 129 1.00 14.77 -11.18
C LEU A 129 0.37 13.37 -11.27
N PRO A 130 0.39 12.69 -12.42
CA PRO A 130 -0.19 11.35 -12.52
C PRO A 130 0.66 10.34 -11.73
N PRO A 131 0.10 9.62 -10.73
CA PRO A 131 0.87 8.68 -9.89
C PRO A 131 1.68 7.66 -10.69
N ARG A 132 1.17 7.21 -11.83
CA ARG A 132 1.82 6.26 -12.73
C ARG A 132 3.22 6.67 -13.20
N ASN A 133 3.50 7.97 -13.24
CA ASN A 133 4.81 8.49 -13.67
C ASN A 133 5.80 8.67 -12.50
N HIS A 134 5.31 8.63 -11.27
CA HIS A 134 6.05 9.03 -10.09
C HIS A 134 6.16 7.92 -9.03
N VAL A 135 5.33 6.87 -9.14
CA VAL A 135 5.33 5.69 -8.29
C VAL A 135 5.81 4.49 -9.12
N THR A 136 7.06 4.57 -9.57
CA THR A 136 7.73 3.51 -10.33
C THR A 136 8.83 2.87 -9.48
N PRO A 137 9.27 1.64 -9.79
CA PRO A 137 10.40 1.03 -9.13
C PRO A 137 11.60 1.97 -9.10
N HIS A 138 12.34 1.94 -7.99
CA HIS A 138 13.48 2.83 -7.71
C HIS A 138 13.12 4.28 -7.38
N THR A 139 11.83 4.63 -7.32
CA THR A 139 11.42 5.92 -6.73
C THR A 139 11.28 5.80 -5.21
N PRO A 140 11.64 6.84 -4.45
CA PRO A 140 11.51 6.80 -2.99
C PRO A 140 10.09 6.52 -2.51
N LEU A 141 9.07 7.06 -3.20
CA LEU A 141 7.67 6.84 -2.84
C LEU A 141 7.24 5.40 -3.07
N TYR A 142 7.69 4.76 -4.15
CA TYR A 142 7.44 3.34 -4.40
C TYR A 142 8.01 2.47 -3.28
N ASP A 143 9.28 2.69 -2.90
CA ASP A 143 9.93 1.92 -1.83
C ASP A 143 9.23 2.14 -0.49
N GLN A 144 8.85 3.38 -0.18
CA GLN A 144 8.10 3.72 1.03
C GLN A 144 6.73 3.03 1.10
N LEU A 145 5.98 3.01 0.00
CA LEU A 145 4.71 2.29 -0.06
C LEU A 145 4.91 0.78 0.11
N LEU A 146 5.94 0.22 -0.53
CA LEU A 146 6.21 -1.21 -0.47
C LEU A 146 6.61 -1.68 0.95
N MET A 147 7.26 -0.83 1.75
CA MET A 147 7.54 -1.12 3.16
C MET A 147 6.26 -1.37 3.99
N HIS A 148 5.11 -0.82 3.58
CA HIS A 148 3.83 -1.04 4.24
C HIS A 148 3.08 -2.28 3.73
N ALA A 149 3.56 -2.95 2.68
CA ALA A 149 2.88 -4.11 2.08
C ALA A 149 2.61 -5.26 3.07
N PRO A 150 3.50 -5.61 4.02
CA PRO A 150 3.20 -6.67 4.99
C PRO A 150 2.07 -6.33 5.97
N LEU A 151 1.87 -5.04 6.28
CA LEU A 151 0.90 -4.57 7.29
C LEU A 151 -0.45 -4.19 6.65
N PHE A 152 -0.41 -3.61 5.45
CA PHE A 152 -1.59 -3.11 4.73
C PHE A 152 -1.68 -3.67 3.30
N PRO A 153 -1.57 -5.00 3.10
CA PRO A 153 -1.44 -5.58 1.76
C PRO A 153 -2.67 -5.33 0.89
N LEU A 154 -3.86 -5.40 1.46
CA LEU A 154 -5.11 -5.24 0.73
C LEU A 154 -5.32 -3.78 0.30
N GLN A 155 -5.09 -2.85 1.23
CA GLN A 155 -5.25 -1.42 0.99
C GLN A 155 -4.21 -0.93 -0.03
N LEU A 156 -2.96 -1.38 0.09
CA LEU A 156 -1.90 -1.03 -0.86
C LEU A 156 -2.17 -1.61 -2.26
N TYR A 157 -2.64 -2.85 -2.34
CA TYR A 157 -3.02 -3.46 -3.62
C TYR A 157 -4.19 -2.70 -4.27
N ALA A 158 -5.20 -2.31 -3.49
CA ALA A 158 -6.34 -1.53 -3.98
C ALA A 158 -5.95 -0.11 -4.41
N LEU A 159 -5.06 0.55 -3.66
CA LEU A 159 -4.47 1.85 -4.05
C LEU A 159 -3.72 1.74 -5.37
N ALA A 160 -2.85 0.72 -5.48
CA ALA A 160 -2.08 0.47 -6.69
C ALA A 160 -2.99 0.17 -7.88
N ALA A 161 -4.05 -0.61 -7.67
CA ALA A 161 -5.03 -0.92 -8.69
C ALA A 161 -5.82 0.31 -9.17
N TYR A 162 -6.28 1.15 -8.24
CA TYR A 162 -7.05 2.36 -8.54
C TYR A 162 -6.28 3.34 -9.44
N HIS A 163 -4.97 3.45 -9.25
CA HIS A 163 -4.09 4.33 -10.04
C HIS A 163 -3.32 3.63 -11.17
N ASP A 164 -3.67 2.38 -11.52
CA ASP A 164 -2.99 1.54 -12.52
C ASP A 164 -1.47 1.38 -12.29
N LEU A 165 -1.05 1.31 -11.03
CA LEU A 165 0.33 1.10 -10.58
C LEU A 165 0.65 -0.40 -10.60
N ARG A 166 0.74 -0.98 -11.79
CA ARG A 166 0.88 -2.43 -12.00
C ARG A 166 2.05 -3.05 -11.23
N GLU A 167 3.22 -2.44 -11.24
CA GLU A 167 4.43 -3.02 -10.62
C GLU A 167 4.30 -3.04 -9.10
N LEU A 168 3.74 -2.00 -8.50
CA LEU A 168 3.44 -1.94 -7.07
C LEU A 168 2.38 -2.99 -6.68
N ALA A 169 1.35 -3.15 -7.50
CA ALA A 169 0.31 -4.17 -7.28
C ALA A 169 0.88 -5.60 -7.32
N VAL A 170 1.79 -5.89 -8.27
CA VAL A 170 2.46 -7.20 -8.36
C VAL A 170 3.37 -7.44 -7.15
N ALA A 171 4.16 -6.44 -6.75
CA ALA A 171 5.02 -6.58 -5.58
C ALA A 171 4.18 -6.84 -4.30
N THR A 172 3.03 -6.18 -4.18
CA THR A 172 2.12 -6.31 -3.05
C THR A 172 1.34 -7.63 -3.04
N SER A 173 1.05 -8.21 -4.22
CA SER A 173 0.15 -9.38 -4.32
C SER A 173 0.66 -10.62 -3.58
N SER A 174 1.97 -10.75 -3.42
CA SER A 174 2.60 -11.82 -2.63
C SER A 174 2.10 -11.86 -1.18
N HIS A 175 1.79 -10.69 -0.59
CA HIS A 175 1.26 -10.57 0.76
C HIS A 175 -0.24 -10.89 0.86
N LEU A 176 -0.94 -11.01 -0.27
CA LEU A 176 -2.36 -11.36 -0.34
C LEU A 176 -2.61 -12.85 -0.54
N LEU A 177 -1.57 -13.66 -0.76
CA LEU A 177 -1.72 -15.08 -1.07
C LEU A 177 -2.54 -15.86 -0.05
N SER A 178 -2.50 -15.48 1.23
CA SER A 178 -3.22 -16.12 2.33
C SER A 178 -4.45 -15.32 2.80
N TYR A 179 -4.82 -14.24 2.09
CA TYR A 179 -5.95 -13.41 2.46
C TYR A 179 -7.29 -14.16 2.23
N PRO A 180 -8.22 -14.17 3.20
CA PRO A 180 -9.51 -14.82 3.05
C PRO A 180 -10.45 -13.98 2.18
N LEU A 181 -10.51 -14.29 0.87
CA LEU A 181 -11.31 -13.57 -0.12
C LEU A 181 -12.80 -13.41 0.22
N ALA A 182 -13.37 -14.33 1.01
CA ALA A 182 -14.76 -14.25 1.47
C ALA A 182 -15.02 -13.04 2.39
N THR A 183 -13.97 -12.47 2.98
CA THR A 183 -14.04 -11.29 3.87
C THR A 183 -13.70 -9.99 3.14
N LEU A 184 -13.53 -10.03 1.82
CA LEU A 184 -13.18 -8.87 1.02
C LEU A 184 -14.28 -7.80 1.14
N PRO A 185 -13.98 -6.59 1.66
CA PRO A 185 -14.94 -5.51 1.74
C PRO A 185 -15.36 -5.01 0.35
N GLU A 186 -16.64 -4.64 0.19
CA GLU A 186 -17.20 -4.18 -1.09
C GLU A 186 -16.56 -2.88 -1.57
N ASP A 187 -16.27 -1.94 -0.67
CA ASP A 187 -15.62 -0.66 -0.94
C ASP A 187 -14.20 -0.85 -1.50
N VAL A 188 -13.45 -1.80 -0.94
CA VAL A 188 -12.12 -2.17 -1.42
C VAL A 188 -12.19 -2.84 -2.80
N ALA A 189 -13.18 -3.73 -3.01
CA ALA A 189 -13.44 -4.37 -4.29
C ALA A 189 -13.82 -3.35 -5.39
N GLN A 190 -14.62 -2.35 -5.03
CA GLN A 190 -14.95 -1.25 -5.93
C GLN A 190 -13.72 -0.41 -6.26
N ARG A 191 -12.91 -0.06 -5.24
CA ARG A 191 -11.71 0.76 -5.41
C ARG A 191 -10.67 0.10 -6.31
N MET A 192 -10.42 -1.20 -6.16
CA MET A 192 -9.46 -1.91 -7.03
C MET A 192 -9.95 -2.04 -8.49
N GLY A 193 -11.27 -2.04 -8.70
CA GLY A 193 -11.88 -2.24 -10.01
C GLY A 193 -11.82 -3.69 -10.50
N ALA A 194 -12.64 -3.98 -11.51
CA ALA A 194 -12.86 -5.34 -12.00
C ALA A 194 -11.58 -6.04 -12.53
N LEU A 195 -10.66 -5.29 -13.13
CA LEU A 195 -9.44 -5.84 -13.70
C LEU A 195 -8.52 -6.42 -12.63
N TYR A 196 -8.25 -5.66 -11.56
CA TYR A 196 -7.38 -6.10 -10.48
C TYR A 196 -8.09 -7.09 -9.55
N LEU A 197 -9.40 -6.97 -9.36
CA LEU A 197 -10.19 -8.00 -8.68
C LEU A 197 -10.08 -9.35 -9.38
N LYS A 198 -10.26 -9.37 -10.72
CA LYS A 198 -10.07 -10.59 -11.51
C LYS A 198 -8.66 -11.17 -11.35
N ARG A 199 -7.62 -10.33 -11.37
CA ARG A 199 -6.22 -10.76 -11.18
C ARG A 199 -6.00 -11.37 -9.80
N LEU A 200 -6.53 -10.75 -8.74
CA LEU A 200 -6.48 -11.28 -7.38
C LEU A 200 -7.16 -12.65 -7.30
N LEU A 201 -8.39 -12.78 -7.79
CA LEU A 201 -9.13 -14.05 -7.81
C LEU A 201 -8.40 -15.14 -8.62
N ALA A 202 -7.86 -14.79 -9.79
CA ALA A 202 -7.10 -15.71 -10.63
C ALA A 202 -5.86 -16.23 -9.91
N MET A 203 -5.10 -15.36 -9.24
CA MET A 203 -3.92 -15.76 -8.45
C MET A 203 -4.29 -16.78 -7.36
N HIS A 204 -5.40 -16.59 -6.63
CA HIS A 204 -5.87 -17.56 -5.64
C HIS A 204 -6.30 -18.89 -6.27
N LEU A 205 -7.00 -18.83 -7.41
CA LEU A 205 -7.45 -20.03 -8.13
C LEU A 205 -6.27 -20.82 -8.70
N GLU A 206 -5.28 -20.14 -9.28
CA GLU A 206 -4.06 -20.75 -9.82
C GLU A 206 -3.23 -21.40 -8.71
N ARG A 207 -3.08 -20.73 -7.55
CA ARG A 207 -2.43 -21.32 -6.38
C ARG A 207 -3.12 -22.61 -5.96
N PHE A 208 -4.44 -22.59 -5.89
CA PHE A 208 -5.23 -23.76 -5.51
C PHE A 208 -5.11 -24.90 -6.52
N ASN A 209 -5.12 -24.58 -7.82
CA ASN A 209 -4.89 -25.55 -8.88
C ASN A 209 -3.47 -26.14 -8.82
N ALA A 210 -2.44 -25.33 -8.58
CA ALA A 210 -1.08 -25.79 -8.40
C ALA A 210 -0.95 -26.73 -7.19
N LEU A 211 -1.57 -26.38 -6.06
CA LEU A 211 -1.62 -27.25 -4.89
C LEU A 211 -2.29 -28.60 -5.20
N LYS A 212 -3.41 -28.59 -5.93
CA LYS A 212 -4.06 -29.84 -6.38
C LYS A 212 -3.13 -30.68 -7.24
N GLN A 213 -2.41 -30.09 -8.18
CA GLN A 213 -1.47 -30.85 -9.03
C GLN A 213 -0.34 -31.49 -8.21
N ILE A 214 0.17 -30.76 -7.21
CA ILE A 214 1.19 -31.28 -6.28
C ILE A 214 0.62 -32.42 -5.43
N LEU A 215 -0.58 -32.25 -4.86
CA LEU A 215 -1.19 -33.26 -3.99
C LEU A 215 -1.62 -34.51 -4.77
N LEU A 216 -2.17 -34.36 -5.97
CA LEU A 216 -2.63 -35.49 -6.78
C LEU A 216 -1.47 -36.31 -7.37
N SER A 217 -0.26 -35.74 -7.42
CA SER A 217 0.95 -36.45 -7.79
C SER A 217 1.49 -37.21 -6.58
N PRO A 218 1.52 -38.56 -6.59
CA PRO A 218 2.15 -39.30 -5.52
C PRO A 218 3.66 -39.02 -5.46
N PRO A 219 4.29 -39.10 -4.28
CA PRO A 219 5.74 -38.97 -4.16
C PRO A 219 6.44 -40.04 -5.02
N LEU A 220 7.56 -39.64 -5.64
CA LEU A 220 8.37 -40.53 -6.46
C LEU A 220 8.87 -41.72 -5.62
N PRO A 221 8.76 -42.96 -6.12
CA PRO A 221 9.31 -44.12 -5.42
C PRO A 221 10.84 -44.08 -5.44
N HIS A 222 11.46 -44.42 -4.32
CA HIS A 222 12.90 -44.63 -4.20
C HIS A 222 13.25 -46.13 -4.34
N PRO A 223 14.51 -46.52 -4.62
CA PRO A 223 14.91 -47.92 -4.61
C PRO A 223 14.58 -48.59 -3.26
N ALA A 224 14.12 -49.84 -3.28
CA ALA A 224 13.74 -50.54 -2.05
C ALA A 224 14.93 -50.64 -1.08
N THR A 225 14.71 -50.29 0.18
CA THR A 225 15.70 -50.40 1.25
C THR A 225 15.27 -51.47 2.25
N ILE A 226 16.16 -51.82 3.19
CA ILE A 226 15.85 -52.75 4.29
C ILE A 226 14.66 -52.23 5.13
N ASP A 227 14.56 -50.91 5.26
CA ASP A 227 13.55 -50.24 6.07
C ASP A 227 12.28 -49.86 5.29
N CYS A 228 12.29 -49.93 3.96
CA CYS A 228 11.16 -49.56 3.11
C CYS A 228 11.10 -50.45 1.88
N THR A 229 10.20 -51.44 1.93
CA THR A 229 10.01 -52.40 0.84
C THR A 229 9.10 -51.85 -0.25
N PHE A 230 9.12 -52.47 -1.43
CA PHE A 230 8.19 -52.14 -2.52
C PHE A 230 6.70 -52.26 -2.11
N GLN A 231 6.36 -53.19 -1.20
CA GLN A 231 5.00 -53.30 -0.67
C GLN A 231 4.62 -52.09 0.19
N ASP A 232 5.56 -51.55 0.98
CA ASP A 232 5.32 -50.39 1.83
C ASP A 232 5.14 -49.13 0.97
N GLN A 233 5.95 -48.97 -0.07
CA GLN A 233 5.79 -47.89 -1.05
C GLN A 233 4.42 -47.96 -1.74
N LYS A 234 3.97 -49.15 -2.18
CA LYS A 234 2.66 -49.33 -2.81
C LYS A 234 1.48 -49.01 -1.87
N LYS A 235 1.60 -49.35 -0.59
CA LYS A 235 0.61 -48.97 0.45
C LYS A 235 0.57 -47.45 0.62
N LEU A 236 1.74 -46.80 0.68
CA LEU A 236 1.86 -45.36 0.79
C LEU A 236 1.26 -44.63 -0.41
N THR A 237 1.53 -45.06 -1.64
CA THR A 237 0.96 -44.47 -2.86
C THR A 237 -0.58 -44.52 -2.84
N ARG A 238 -1.16 -45.63 -2.39
CA ARG A 238 -2.63 -45.78 -2.28
C ARG A 238 -3.21 -44.88 -1.19
N ALA A 239 -2.57 -44.83 -0.02
CA ALA A 239 -2.97 -43.95 1.07
C ALA A 239 -2.90 -42.48 0.66
N TRP A 240 -1.82 -42.09 -0.03
CA TRP A 240 -1.64 -40.76 -0.60
C TRP A 240 -2.74 -40.42 -1.60
N ALA A 241 -3.02 -41.29 -2.57
CA ALA A 241 -4.07 -41.06 -3.57
C ALA A 241 -5.44 -40.82 -2.92
N LEU A 242 -5.76 -41.58 -1.86
CA LEU A 242 -7.02 -41.44 -1.13
C LEU A 242 -7.06 -40.11 -0.37
N VAL A 243 -6.04 -39.80 0.44
CA VAL A 243 -5.99 -38.54 1.21
C VAL A 243 -5.99 -37.31 0.30
N SER A 244 -5.18 -37.33 -0.77
CA SER A 244 -5.11 -36.23 -1.74
C SER A 244 -6.43 -36.03 -2.49
N ALA A 245 -7.17 -37.11 -2.80
CA ALA A 245 -8.50 -37.00 -3.41
C ALA A 245 -9.50 -36.32 -2.47
N TYR A 246 -9.52 -36.67 -1.18
CA TYR A 246 -10.39 -36.01 -0.20
C TYR A 246 -10.04 -34.52 -0.04
N LEU A 247 -8.76 -34.20 0.15
CA LEU A 247 -8.31 -32.81 0.29
C LEU A 247 -8.62 -31.96 -0.96
N ALA A 248 -8.45 -32.52 -2.15
CA ALA A 248 -8.75 -31.83 -3.40
C ALA A 248 -10.26 -31.64 -3.64
N TRP A 249 -11.10 -32.53 -3.08
CA TRP A 249 -12.55 -32.48 -3.16
C TRP A 249 -13.14 -31.46 -2.18
N ASP A 250 -12.78 -31.56 -0.90
CA ASP A 250 -13.35 -30.70 0.16
C ASP A 250 -12.95 -29.24 0.00
N ALA A 251 -11.76 -28.95 -0.51
CA ALA A 251 -11.35 -27.58 -0.76
C ALA A 251 -12.13 -26.88 -1.90
N ARG A 252 -13.10 -27.55 -2.55
CA ARG A 252 -14.09 -26.90 -3.45
C ARG A 252 -15.29 -26.32 -2.69
N ALA A 253 -15.58 -26.79 -1.49
CA ALA A 253 -16.62 -26.23 -0.64
C ALA A 253 -15.96 -25.28 0.36
N GLY A 254 -16.48 -24.08 0.55
CA GLY A 254 -15.96 -23.10 1.53
C GLY A 254 -16.08 -23.51 3.01
N LYS A 255 -16.03 -24.80 3.33
CA LYS A 255 -16.04 -25.39 4.66
C LYS A 255 -14.69 -26.05 4.93
N LEU A 256 -13.72 -25.27 5.38
CA LEU A 256 -12.61 -25.81 6.16
C LEU A 256 -13.02 -25.77 7.64
N ASP A 257 -13.94 -26.66 8.02
CA ASP A 257 -14.22 -26.97 9.42
C ASP A 257 -13.34 -28.17 9.84
N TRP A 258 -12.30 -27.87 10.61
CA TRP A 258 -11.32 -28.83 11.10
C TRP A 258 -11.96 -29.97 11.91
N THR A 259 -13.16 -29.75 12.48
CA THR A 259 -13.87 -30.78 13.26
C THR A 259 -14.44 -31.91 12.40
N THR A 260 -14.78 -31.63 11.14
CA THR A 260 -15.21 -32.63 10.16
C THR A 260 -14.04 -33.34 9.45
N LEU A 261 -12.88 -32.70 9.41
CA LEU A 261 -11.67 -33.26 8.80
C LEU A 261 -11.02 -34.35 9.65
N PHE A 262 -11.09 -34.23 10.99
CA PHE A 262 -10.41 -35.18 11.88
C PHE A 262 -10.85 -36.63 11.63
N PRO A 263 -12.13 -37.04 11.66
CA PRO A 263 -12.48 -38.46 11.54
C PRO A 263 -12.09 -39.07 10.18
N ALA A 264 -12.34 -38.35 9.08
CA ALA A 264 -12.12 -38.85 7.72
C ALA A 264 -10.63 -38.83 7.33
N VAL A 265 -9.90 -37.76 7.67
CA VAL A 265 -8.45 -37.71 7.49
C VAL A 265 -7.81 -38.75 8.39
N PHE A 266 -8.15 -38.86 9.69
CA PHE A 266 -7.53 -39.81 10.62
C PHE A 266 -7.74 -41.27 10.19
N LEU A 267 -8.92 -41.63 9.66
CA LEU A 267 -9.18 -42.96 9.09
C LEU A 267 -8.36 -43.21 7.81
N ALA A 268 -8.31 -42.23 6.89
CA ALA A 268 -7.56 -42.31 5.63
C ALA A 268 -6.03 -42.23 5.80
N SER A 269 -5.58 -41.59 6.87
CA SER A 269 -4.18 -41.30 7.18
C SER A 269 -3.61 -42.23 8.24
N THR A 270 -4.34 -43.22 8.77
CA THR A 270 -3.73 -44.31 9.56
C THR A 270 -2.47 -44.94 8.94
N PRO A 271 -2.30 -45.03 7.59
CA PRO A 271 -1.04 -45.46 6.99
C PRO A 271 0.02 -44.34 6.91
N LEU A 272 -0.41 -43.07 6.84
CA LEU A 272 0.45 -41.88 6.74
C LEU A 272 0.91 -41.36 8.13
N PHE A 273 0.10 -41.48 9.17
CA PHE A 273 0.42 -41.22 10.59
C PHE A 273 1.30 -42.28 11.21
N ASN A 274 1.59 -43.36 10.49
CA ASN A 274 2.76 -44.14 10.75
C ASN A 274 3.98 -43.29 10.35
N LEU A 275 4.31 -42.30 11.18
CA LEU A 275 5.39 -41.33 11.00
C LEU A 275 6.68 -42.06 10.59
N ALA A 276 6.87 -43.27 11.11
CA ALA A 276 7.95 -44.18 10.74
C ALA A 276 7.98 -44.54 9.24
N ALA A 277 6.84 -44.81 8.58
CA ALA A 277 6.81 -45.13 7.14
C ALA A 277 7.15 -43.92 6.25
N LEU A 278 6.65 -42.73 6.59
CA LEU A 278 6.99 -41.48 5.87
C LEU A 278 8.44 -41.05 6.10
N ILE A 279 8.96 -41.19 7.34
CA ILE A 279 10.37 -40.88 7.65
C ILE A 279 11.30 -41.88 6.94
N ARG A 280 10.95 -43.17 6.90
CA ARG A 280 11.72 -44.21 6.19
C ARG A 280 11.77 -44.00 4.68
N CYS A 281 10.73 -43.42 4.08
CA CYS A 281 10.74 -43.05 2.65
C CYS A 281 11.46 -41.71 2.36
N ARG A 282 11.56 -40.79 3.34
CA ARG A 282 12.15 -39.46 3.15
C ARG A 282 13.68 -39.45 3.30
N ASN A 283 14.24 -40.38 4.07
CA ASN A 283 15.68 -40.47 4.35
C ASN A 283 16.43 -41.47 3.45
N GLY A 284 15.76 -42.05 2.44
CA GLY A 284 16.32 -43.04 1.50
C GLY A 284 16.48 -42.48 0.08
#